data_AF-A0A961PT43-F1
#
_entry.id   AF-A0A961PT43-F1
#
_cell.length_a   1.000
_cell.length_b   1.000
_cell.length_c   1.000
_cell.angle_alpha   90.00
_cell.angle_beta   90.00
_cell.angle_gamma   90.00
#
_symmetry.space_group_name_H-M   'P 1'
#
loop_
_entity.id
_entity.type
_entity.pdbx_description
1 polymer ?
#
loop_
_entity_poly.entity_id
_entity_poly.type
_entity_poly.pdbx_seq_one_letter_code
_entity_poly.pdbx_strand_id
1 'polypeptide(L)'
;MRGPHNIWRLVRTGATFERTGAMKLALEALDAPPMLRVAARIMGWPFKWLGLKGDPSMPPVLRALTALGPAYIKFGQIMSTRPDVVGDDLAEQLKILQDKLPPFSMQAARRAIESELGRPVDEVFSDFSEPVAAA
;
A
#
# COMPACT_ATOMS: atom_id res chain seq x y z
N MET A 1 20.78 9.85 16.59
CA MET A 1 19.35 10.20 16.44
C MET A 1 19.00 10.09 14.97
N ARG A 2 18.12 9.16 14.59
CA ARG A 2 17.81 8.85 13.17
C ARG A 2 17.04 10.04 12.55
N GLY A 3 17.61 10.65 11.50
CA GLY A 3 17.33 12.03 11.05
C GLY A 3 16.02 12.28 10.25
N PRO A 4 15.99 13.30 9.36
CA PRO A 4 14.77 13.83 8.71
C PRO A 4 14.03 12.85 7.80
N HIS A 5 14.69 11.76 7.40
CA HIS A 5 14.12 10.73 6.53
C HIS A 5 12.90 10.01 7.14
N ASN A 6 12.89 9.81 8.46
CA ASN A 6 11.76 9.17 9.15
C ASN A 6 10.51 10.07 9.13
N ILE A 7 10.70 11.37 9.29
CA ILE A 7 9.60 12.36 9.27
C ILE A 7 9.00 12.39 7.87
N TRP A 8 9.84 12.44 6.83
CA TRP A 8 9.38 12.39 5.45
C TRP A 8 8.53 11.14 5.16
N ARG A 9 8.94 9.98 5.66
CA ARG A 9 8.18 8.73 5.51
C ARG A 9 6.80 8.80 6.17
N LEU A 10 6.72 9.39 7.37
CA LEU A 10 5.44 9.58 8.07
C LEU A 10 4.52 10.54 7.32
N VAL A 11 5.05 11.67 6.86
CA VAL A 11 4.29 12.65 6.05
C VAL A 11 3.76 11.97 4.78
N ARG A 12 4.60 11.22 4.06
CA ARG A 12 4.20 10.49 2.86
C ARG A 12 3.14 9.42 3.15
N THR A 13 3.21 8.76 4.30
CA THR A 13 2.22 7.77 4.73
C THR A 13 0.87 8.43 4.94
N GLY A 14 0.80 9.46 5.78
CA GLY A 14 -0.44 10.21 6.03
C GLY A 14 -1.02 10.80 4.74
N ALA A 15 -0.17 11.41 3.91
CA ALA A 15 -0.56 11.93 2.61
C ALA A 15 -1.11 10.86 1.67
N THR A 16 -0.56 9.64 1.68
CA THR A 16 -1.05 8.52 0.85
C THR A 16 -2.40 8.02 1.34
N PHE A 17 -2.59 7.88 2.66
CA PHE A 17 -3.89 7.55 3.23
C PHE A 17 -4.94 8.59 2.86
N GLU A 18 -4.56 9.86 2.85
CA GLU A 18 -5.50 10.92 2.50
C GLU A 18 -5.73 11.06 0.99
N ARG A 19 -4.73 10.70 0.18
CA ARG A 19 -4.84 10.67 -1.27
C ARG A 19 -5.76 9.57 -1.79
N THR A 20 -5.69 8.40 -1.17
CA THR A 20 -6.45 7.21 -1.54
C THR A 20 -7.86 7.18 -0.94
N GLY A 21 -8.11 8.01 0.07
CA GLY A 21 -9.36 8.03 0.84
C GLY A 21 -9.37 7.08 2.03
N ALA A 22 -8.27 6.33 2.26
CA ALA A 22 -8.12 5.41 3.37
C ALA A 22 -8.18 6.09 4.74
N MET A 23 -7.79 7.36 4.85
CA MET A 23 -7.78 8.09 6.14
C MET A 23 -9.17 8.09 6.80
N LYS A 24 -10.24 8.29 6.01
CA LYS A 24 -11.60 8.27 6.55
C LYS A 24 -11.93 6.93 7.19
N LEU A 25 -11.66 5.84 6.48
CA LEU A 25 -11.95 4.47 6.93
C LEU A 25 -11.07 4.08 8.13
N ALA A 26 -9.80 4.51 8.14
CA ALA A 26 -8.90 4.27 9.26
C ALA A 26 -9.38 4.98 10.55
N LEU A 27 -9.84 6.22 10.44
CA LEU A 27 -10.36 6.95 11.60
C LEU A 27 -11.72 6.43 12.06
N GLU A 28 -12.52 5.88 11.15
CA GLU A 28 -13.77 5.19 11.48
C GLU A 28 -13.51 3.88 12.21
N ALA A 29 -12.57 3.06 11.73
CA ALA A 29 -12.16 1.81 12.38
C ALA A 29 -11.54 2.02 13.78
N LEU A 30 -11.00 3.22 14.07
CA LEU A 30 -10.43 3.58 15.37
C LEU A 30 -11.42 4.31 16.30
N ASP A 31 -12.71 4.36 15.95
CA ASP A 31 -13.74 5.10 16.70
C ASP A 31 -13.36 6.57 17.00
N ALA A 32 -12.64 7.21 16.07
CA ALA A 32 -12.11 8.54 16.29
C ALA A 32 -13.24 9.58 16.46
N PRO A 33 -13.14 10.52 17.42
CA PRO A 33 -14.13 11.59 17.60
C PRO A 33 -14.26 12.48 16.35
N PRO A 34 -15.44 13.07 16.08
CA PRO A 34 -15.66 13.91 14.90
C PRO A 34 -14.64 15.05 14.74
N MET A 35 -14.24 15.69 15.84
CA MET A 35 -13.23 16.76 15.83
C MET A 35 -11.88 16.26 15.31
N LEU A 36 -11.46 15.05 15.70
CA LEU A 36 -10.21 14.46 15.24
C LEU A 36 -10.28 14.11 13.75
N ARG A 37 -11.44 13.66 13.26
CA ARG A 37 -11.67 13.39 11.83
C ARG A 37 -11.51 14.65 10.98
N VAL A 38 -12.07 15.77 11.43
CA VAL A 38 -11.95 17.06 10.75
C VAL A 38 -10.52 17.57 10.80
N ALA A 39 -9.88 17.51 11.98
CA ALA A 39 -8.50 17.96 12.15
C ALA A 39 -7.53 17.19 11.25
N ALA A 40 -7.64 15.85 11.20
CA ALA A 40 -6.81 14.99 10.36
C ALA A 40 -6.94 15.36 8.87
N ARG A 41 -8.16 15.64 8.41
CA ARG A 41 -8.41 16.06 7.02
C ARG A 41 -7.83 17.42 6.69
N ILE A 42 -8.05 18.42 7.55
CA ILE A 42 -7.54 19.79 7.33
C ILE A 42 -6.00 19.77 7.32
N MET A 43 -5.40 19.02 8.23
CA MET A 43 -3.94 18.90 8.32
C MET A 43 -3.36 18.07 7.17
N GLY A 44 -4.04 17.01 6.73
CA GLY A 44 -3.57 16.13 5.67
C GLY A 44 -3.78 16.66 4.25
N TRP A 45 -4.82 17.47 4.03
CA TRP A 45 -5.19 17.98 2.70
C TRP A 45 -4.07 18.73 1.97
N PRO A 46 -3.33 19.66 2.59
CA PRO A 46 -2.20 20.35 1.95
C PRO A 46 -1.09 19.40 1.48
N PHE A 47 -0.93 18.26 2.16
CA PHE A 47 0.11 17.28 1.85
C PHE A 47 -0.39 16.15 0.95
N LYS A 48 -1.68 16.09 0.60
CA LYS A 48 -2.29 15.02 -0.22
C LYS A 48 -1.53 14.75 -1.52
N TRP A 49 -1.00 15.80 -2.15
CA TRP A 49 -0.22 15.68 -3.39
C TRP A 49 1.12 14.95 -3.24
N LEU A 50 1.71 14.91 -2.04
CA LEU A 50 2.91 14.14 -1.71
C LEU A 50 2.62 12.64 -1.55
N GLY A 51 1.35 12.27 -1.40
CA GLY A 51 0.90 10.91 -1.28
C GLY A 51 0.96 10.15 -2.60
N LEU A 52 1.13 8.84 -2.51
CA LEU A 52 1.09 7.94 -3.66
C LEU A 52 -0.35 7.79 -4.16
N LYS A 53 -0.52 7.79 -5.48
CA LYS A 53 -1.84 7.57 -6.08
C LYS A 53 -2.32 6.15 -5.84
N GLY A 54 -1.47 5.13 -5.99
CA GLY A 54 -1.91 3.73 -6.02
C GLY A 54 -2.88 3.44 -7.16
N ASP A 55 -3.39 2.22 -7.22
CA ASP A 55 -4.36 1.77 -8.21
C ASP A 55 -5.79 2.25 -7.86
N PRO A 56 -6.43 3.11 -8.66
CA PRO A 56 -7.78 3.60 -8.40
C PRO A 56 -8.88 2.53 -8.42
N SER A 57 -8.63 1.35 -9.00
CA SER A 57 -9.60 0.25 -9.02
C SER A 57 -9.71 -0.46 -7.66
N MET A 58 -8.72 -0.29 -6.78
CA MET A 58 -8.70 -0.93 -5.46
C MET A 58 -9.49 -0.13 -4.42
N PRO A 59 -10.08 -0.81 -3.41
CA PRO A 59 -10.62 -0.17 -2.22
C PRO A 59 -9.60 0.75 -1.54
N PRO A 60 -10.03 1.85 -0.87
CA PRO A 60 -9.13 2.89 -0.39
C PRO A 60 -7.97 2.39 0.48
N VAL A 61 -8.24 1.50 1.44
CA VAL A 61 -7.20 0.99 2.37
C VAL A 61 -6.22 0.06 1.65
N LEU A 62 -6.70 -0.88 0.83
CA LEU A 62 -5.84 -1.74 0.02
C LEU A 62 -4.95 -0.91 -0.90
N ARG A 63 -5.55 0.04 -1.60
CA ARG A 63 -4.85 0.99 -2.47
C ARG A 63 -3.73 1.71 -1.73
N ALA A 64 -3.97 2.16 -0.51
CA ALA A 64 -2.97 2.83 0.32
C ALA A 64 -1.82 1.89 0.70
N LEU A 65 -2.13 0.71 1.23
CA LEU A 65 -1.14 -0.24 1.73
C LEU A 65 -0.27 -0.80 0.60
N THR A 66 -0.89 -1.18 -0.52
CA THR A 66 -0.16 -1.65 -1.71
C THR A 66 0.73 -0.55 -2.29
N ALA A 67 0.24 0.70 -2.34
CA ALA A 67 1.05 1.83 -2.83
C ALA A 67 2.25 2.12 -1.91
N LEU A 68 2.08 2.01 -0.58
CA LEU A 68 3.15 2.24 0.38
C LEU A 68 4.21 1.12 0.42
N GLY A 69 3.88 -0.05 -0.16
CA GLY A 69 4.81 -1.13 -0.45
C GLY A 69 4.85 -2.25 0.59
N PRO A 70 5.86 -3.14 0.50
CA PRO A 70 5.83 -4.46 1.15
C PRO A 70 5.62 -4.45 2.67
N ALA A 71 6.20 -3.48 3.38
CA ALA A 71 6.03 -3.37 4.83
C ALA A 71 4.56 -3.11 5.22
N TYR A 72 3.84 -2.30 4.44
CA TYR A 72 2.44 -1.98 4.67
C TYR A 72 1.51 -3.08 4.19
N ILE A 73 1.90 -3.82 3.14
CA ILE A 73 1.21 -5.05 2.72
C ILE A 73 1.23 -6.07 3.87
N LYS A 74 2.41 -6.34 4.45
CA LYS A 74 2.55 -7.25 5.61
C LYS A 74 1.74 -6.78 6.82
N PHE A 75 1.73 -5.48 7.09
CA PHE A 75 0.87 -4.92 8.13
C PHE A 75 -0.61 -5.22 7.84
N GLY A 76 -1.08 -4.98 6.62
CA GLY A 76 -2.46 -5.29 6.22
C GLY A 76 -2.79 -6.78 6.33
N GLN A 77 -1.87 -7.66 5.97
CA GLN A 77 -2.03 -9.12 6.15
C GLN A 77 -2.22 -9.48 7.63
N ILE A 78 -1.43 -8.89 8.54
CA ILE A 78 -1.62 -9.11 9.98
C ILE A 78 -3.00 -8.61 10.43
N MET A 79 -3.39 -7.40 10.02
CA MET A 79 -4.68 -6.81 10.39
C MET A 79 -5.87 -7.61 9.82
N SER A 80 -5.73 -8.27 8.67
CA SER A 80 -6.78 -9.11 8.08
C SER A 80 -7.17 -10.32 8.94
N THR A 81 -6.30 -10.71 9.88
CA THR A 81 -6.56 -11.80 10.83
C THR A 81 -7.15 -11.31 12.16
N ARG A 82 -7.35 -9.99 12.30
CA ARG A 82 -7.82 -9.31 13.52
C ARG A 82 -9.06 -8.45 13.27
N PRO A 83 -10.21 -9.07 12.94
CA PRO A 83 -11.48 -8.34 12.74
C PRO A 83 -11.91 -7.57 13.98
N ASP A 84 -11.48 -8.00 15.17
CA ASP A 84 -11.69 -7.29 16.44
C ASP A 84 -11.03 -5.92 16.50
N VAL A 85 -10.03 -5.64 15.64
CA VAL A 85 -9.30 -4.36 15.62
C VAL A 85 -9.73 -3.45 14.47
N VAL A 86 -10.07 -4.01 13.31
CA VAL A 86 -10.38 -3.22 12.09
C VAL A 86 -11.83 -3.29 11.65
N GLY A 87 -12.64 -4.14 12.29
CA GLY A 87 -13.98 -4.49 11.86
C GLY A 87 -13.99 -5.59 10.80
N ASP A 88 -15.09 -6.35 10.74
CA ASP A 88 -15.24 -7.50 9.84
C ASP A 88 -15.10 -7.11 8.36
N ASP A 89 -15.74 -6.01 7.94
CA ASP A 89 -15.74 -5.56 6.56
C ASP A 89 -14.33 -5.21 6.06
N LEU A 90 -13.54 -4.53 6.88
CA LEU A 90 -12.18 -4.14 6.53
C LEU A 90 -11.22 -5.34 6.61
N ALA A 91 -11.41 -6.23 7.59
CA ALA A 91 -10.64 -7.46 7.68
C ALA A 91 -10.81 -8.33 6.43
N GLU A 92 -12.05 -8.48 5.94
CA GLU A 92 -12.35 -9.24 4.72
C GLU A 92 -11.70 -8.61 3.48
N GLN A 93 -11.77 -7.29 3.35
CA GLN A 93 -11.07 -6.59 2.25
C GLN A 93 -9.56 -6.84 2.30
N LEU A 94 -8.95 -6.76 3.48
CA LEU A 94 -7.50 -6.92 3.65
C LEU A 94 -7.02 -8.35 3.35
N LYS A 95 -7.88 -9.37 3.34
CA LYS A 95 -7.51 -10.73 2.90
C LYS A 95 -7.00 -10.76 1.46
N ILE A 96 -7.40 -9.80 0.61
CA ILE A 96 -6.88 -9.66 -0.75
C ILE A 96 -5.35 -9.48 -0.75
N LEU A 97 -4.79 -8.87 0.30
CA LEU A 97 -3.34 -8.66 0.44
C LEU A 97 -2.55 -9.94 0.68
N GLN A 98 -3.21 -11.07 0.97
CA GLN A 98 -2.54 -12.36 1.16
C GLN A 98 -2.21 -12.96 -0.21
N ASP A 99 -3.20 -13.53 -0.89
CA ASP A 99 -2.96 -14.35 -2.09
C ASP A 99 -3.57 -13.77 -3.38
N LYS A 100 -4.27 -12.62 -3.29
CA LYS A 100 -5.05 -12.07 -4.41
C LYS A 100 -4.57 -10.68 -4.86
N LEU A 101 -3.32 -10.34 -4.56
CA LEU A 101 -2.74 -9.12 -5.09
C LEU A 101 -2.51 -9.25 -6.60
N PRO A 102 -2.86 -8.22 -7.39
CA PRO A 102 -2.55 -8.24 -8.81
C PRO A 102 -1.02 -8.28 -9.00
N PRO A 103 -0.54 -9.04 -10.00
CA PRO A 103 0.87 -9.09 -10.30
C PRO A 103 1.40 -7.72 -10.71
N PHE A 104 2.67 -7.47 -10.40
CA PHE A 104 3.39 -6.35 -10.99
C PHE A 104 3.58 -6.58 -12.49
N SER A 105 3.79 -5.51 -13.25
CA SER A 105 3.92 -5.64 -14.70
C SER A 105 5.16 -6.45 -15.09
N MET A 106 5.05 -7.23 -16.16
CA MET A 106 6.18 -7.97 -16.73
C MET A 106 7.37 -7.06 -17.06
N GLN A 107 7.12 -5.81 -17.44
CA GLN A 107 8.18 -4.83 -17.67
C GLN A 107 8.90 -4.41 -16.38
N ALA A 108 8.19 -4.32 -15.25
CA ALA A 108 8.83 -4.08 -13.95
C ALA A 108 9.63 -5.32 -13.52
N ALA A 109 9.09 -6.52 -13.75
CA ALA A 109 9.76 -7.80 -13.49
C ALA A 109 11.10 -7.89 -14.25
N ARG A 110 11.05 -7.74 -15.57
CA ARG A 110 12.22 -7.80 -16.45
C ARG A 110 13.28 -6.79 -16.03
N ARG A 111 12.91 -5.53 -15.82
CA ARG A 111 13.86 -4.49 -15.38
C ARG A 111 14.53 -4.80 -14.04
N ALA A 112 13.79 -5.35 -13.08
CA ALA A 112 14.37 -5.73 -11.79
C ALA A 112 15.41 -6.84 -11.98
N ILE A 113 15.06 -7.89 -12.73
CA ILE A 113 15.95 -9.03 -13.01
C ILE A 113 17.20 -8.56 -13.79
N GLU A 114 17.02 -7.77 -14.84
CA GLU A 114 18.14 -7.24 -15.64
C GLU A 114 19.06 -6.34 -14.83
N SER A 115 18.50 -5.54 -13.92
CA SER A 115 19.27 -4.69 -13.02
C SER A 115 20.10 -5.49 -12.01
N GLU A 116 19.61 -6.66 -11.56
CA GLU A 116 20.32 -7.51 -10.62
C GLU A 116 21.35 -8.42 -11.31
N LEU A 117 21.04 -8.91 -12.52
CA LEU A 117 21.89 -9.83 -13.28
C LEU A 117 22.88 -9.12 -14.22
N GLY A 118 22.64 -7.83 -14.53
CA GLY A 118 23.47 -7.04 -15.45
C GLY A 118 23.39 -7.47 -16.92
N ARG A 119 22.41 -8.31 -17.28
CA ARG A 119 22.21 -8.86 -18.63
C ARG A 119 20.73 -8.91 -18.98
N PRO A 120 20.36 -8.82 -20.27
CA PRO A 120 18.97 -8.95 -20.72
C PRO A 120 18.35 -10.29 -20.28
N VAL A 121 17.06 -10.29 -19.91
CA VAL A 121 16.35 -11.52 -19.50
C VAL A 121 16.43 -12.60 -20.58
N ASP A 122 16.27 -12.21 -21.84
CA ASP A 122 16.22 -13.13 -22.99
C ASP A 122 17.58 -13.78 -23.31
N GLU A 123 18.69 -13.30 -22.72
CA GLU A 123 20.00 -13.95 -22.84
C GLU A 123 20.27 -14.98 -21.72
N VAL A 124 19.56 -14.86 -20.60
CA VAL A 124 19.79 -15.68 -19.40
C VAL A 124 18.79 -16.82 -19.30
N PHE A 125 17.54 -16.58 -19.70
CA PHE A 125 16.44 -17.54 -19.59
C PHE A 125 15.98 -18.00 -20.97
N SER A 126 15.67 -19.29 -21.10
CA SER A 126 15.12 -19.86 -22.34
C SER A 126 13.66 -19.46 -22.58
N ASP A 127 12.91 -19.19 -21.52
CA ASP A 127 11.53 -18.71 -21.56
C ASP A 127 11.23 -17.87 -20.31
N PHE A 128 10.40 -16.84 -20.45
CA PHE A 128 10.00 -15.96 -19.35
C PHE A 128 8.50 -15.65 -19.45
N SER A 129 7.70 -16.39 -18.68
CA SER A 129 6.24 -16.39 -18.72
C SER A 129 5.61 -15.36 -17.77
N GLU A 130 4.31 -15.15 -17.94
CA GLU A 130 3.49 -14.35 -17.01
C GLU A 130 3.51 -14.90 -15.56
N PRO A 131 3.27 -14.05 -14.55
CA PRO A 131 3.29 -14.45 -13.14
C PRO A 131 2.21 -15.50 -12.83
N VAL A 132 2.61 -16.58 -12.18
CA VAL A 132 1.73 -17.71 -11.82
C VAL A 132 1.21 -17.63 -10.38
N ALA A 133 1.86 -16.84 -9.52
CA ALA A 133 1.54 -16.71 -8.10
C ALA A 133 2.00 -15.35 -7.54
N ALA A 134 1.46 -14.98 -6.38
CA ALA A 134 1.93 -13.86 -5.55
C ALA A 134 2.84 -14.38 -4.42
N ALA A 135 3.88 -13.64 -4.05
CA ALA A 135 4.84 -13.97 -2.99
C ALA A 135 5.40 -12.72 -2.30
#